data_AF-A0A9E1K5G8-F1
#
_entry.id   AF-A0A9E1K5G8-F1
#
_cell.length_a   1.000
_cell.length_b   1.000
_cell.length_c   1.000
_cell.angle_alpha   90.00
_cell.angle_beta   90.00
_cell.angle_gamma   90.00
#
_symmetry.space_group_name_H-M   'P 1'
#
loop_
_entity.id
_entity.type
_entity.pdbx_description
1 polymer ?
#
loop_
_entity_poly.entity_id
_entity_poly.type
_entity_poly.pdbx_seq_one_letter_code
_entity_poly.pdbx_strand_id
1 'polypeptide(L)'
;WYFLGLQDILVYFDPWFAGVVAPVLIIVGLMLIPSLDVNPKGNGYYTYHERKVAIWVYAFGFLVLWIALIIMGVFLRGPGWNLFMPWQYWDPHKVVALVSVDLPYAFGVRTYNMAMLFGAVVVGGYFAVGTAAYFFLERKAIKSVGFLRMFIKVQLYLIMVGIVIKIVLRLGFNIKYIMVTPWFNI
;
A
#
# COMPACT_ATOMS: atom_id res chain seq x y z
N TRP A 1 18.01 -10.67 1.32
CA TRP A 1 17.77 -9.26 0.92
C TRP A 1 16.65 -9.13 -0.11
N TYR A 2 16.58 -9.96 -1.17
CA TYR A 2 15.50 -9.88 -2.18
C TYR A 2 14.08 -9.98 -1.62
N PHE A 3 13.83 -10.93 -0.71
CA PHE A 3 12.53 -11.12 -0.06
C PHE A 3 12.30 -10.21 1.15
N LEU A 4 13.27 -9.37 1.50
CA LEU A 4 13.23 -8.60 2.74
C LEU A 4 12.13 -7.54 2.71
N GLY A 5 11.90 -6.92 1.54
CA GLY A 5 10.78 -6.00 1.35
C GLY A 5 9.43 -6.71 1.56
N LEU A 6 9.28 -7.93 1.06
CA LEU A 6 8.07 -8.75 1.27
C LEU A 6 7.92 -9.18 2.73
N GLN A 7 9.01 -9.55 3.39
CA GLN A 7 9.03 -9.87 4.81
C GLN A 7 8.65 -8.68 5.69
N ASP A 8 9.05 -7.46 5.33
CA ASP A 8 8.61 -6.27 6.06
C ASP A 8 7.12 -6.01 5.87
N ILE A 9 6.58 -6.26 4.66
CA ILE A 9 5.13 -6.18 4.37
C ILE A 9 4.31 -7.13 5.26
N LEU A 10 4.84 -8.33 5.59
CA LEU A 10 4.18 -9.29 6.50
C LEU A 10 4.00 -8.79 7.93
N VAL A 11 4.74 -7.77 8.36
CA VAL A 11 4.58 -7.17 9.69
C VAL A 11 3.33 -6.29 9.74
N TYR A 12 3.00 -5.67 8.61
CA TYR A 12 1.89 -4.76 8.51
C TYR A 12 0.61 -5.48 8.08
N PHE A 13 0.70 -6.43 7.14
CA PHE A 13 -0.46 -7.10 6.56
C PHE A 13 -0.60 -8.56 7.00
N ASP A 14 -1.83 -9.07 6.93
CA ASP A 14 -2.05 -10.51 7.12
C ASP A 14 -1.34 -11.33 6.01
N PRO A 15 -0.97 -12.59 6.30
CA PRO A 15 -0.15 -13.41 5.40
C PRO A 15 -0.71 -13.58 3.99
N TRP A 16 -2.04 -13.64 3.84
CA TRP A 16 -2.68 -13.80 2.53
C TRP A 16 -2.44 -12.58 1.63
N PHE A 17 -2.54 -11.36 2.18
CA PHE A 17 -2.37 -10.14 1.40
C PHE A 17 -0.89 -9.91 1.09
N ALA A 18 -0.03 -10.01 2.10
CA ALA A 18 1.41 -9.80 1.95
C ALA A 18 2.09 -10.87 1.08
N GLY A 19 1.69 -12.14 1.24
CA GLY A 19 2.33 -13.28 0.58
C GLY A 19 1.82 -13.56 -0.82
N VAL A 20 0.53 -13.28 -1.10
CA VAL A 20 -0.10 -13.65 -2.38
C VAL A 20 -0.57 -12.42 -3.14
N VAL A 21 -1.44 -11.61 -2.54
CA VAL A 21 -2.13 -10.53 -3.27
C VAL A 21 -1.18 -9.42 -3.70
N ALA A 22 -0.36 -8.90 -2.79
CA ALA A 22 0.57 -7.81 -3.11
C ALA A 22 1.59 -8.21 -4.20
N PRO A 23 2.27 -9.37 -4.14
CA PRO A 23 3.15 -9.82 -5.22
C PRO A 23 2.43 -9.99 -6.56
N VAL A 24 1.24 -10.61 -6.57
CA VAL A 24 0.45 -10.80 -7.79
C VAL A 24 0.04 -9.45 -8.38
N LEU A 25 -0.40 -8.50 -7.56
CA LEU A 25 -0.76 -7.16 -8.01
C LEU A 25 0.44 -6.39 -8.57
N ILE A 26 1.63 -6.55 -7.98
CA ILE A 26 2.85 -5.94 -8.52
C ILE A 26 3.15 -6.51 -9.91
N ILE A 27 3.14 -7.84 -10.04
CA ILE A 27 3.45 -8.53 -11.31
C ILE A 27 2.43 -8.15 -12.40
N VAL A 28 1.13 -8.27 -12.09
CA VAL A 28 0.06 -7.91 -13.03
C VAL A 28 0.09 -6.42 -13.35
N GLY A 29 0.33 -5.57 -12.34
CA GLY A 29 0.47 -4.13 -12.53
C GLY A 29 1.58 -3.77 -13.50
N LEU A 30 2.76 -4.42 -13.38
CA LEU A 30 3.88 -4.23 -14.31
C LEU A 30 3.56 -4.74 -15.72
N MET A 31 2.90 -5.90 -15.86
CA MET A 31 2.45 -6.41 -17.16
C MET A 31 1.42 -5.50 -17.83
N LEU A 32 0.62 -4.79 -17.05
CA LEU A 32 -0.40 -3.88 -17.56
C LEU A 32 0.18 -2.52 -18.00
N ILE A 33 1.42 -2.16 -17.64
CA ILE A 33 2.02 -0.87 -18.00
C ILE A 33 1.89 -0.55 -19.51
N PRO A 34 2.24 -1.45 -20.45
CA PRO A 34 2.14 -1.16 -21.88
C PRO A 34 0.70 -0.94 -22.36
N SER A 35 -0.28 -1.58 -21.71
CA SER A 35 -1.70 -1.44 -22.05
C SER A 35 -2.33 -0.18 -21.46
N LEU A 36 -1.80 0.26 -20.31
CA LEU A 36 -2.28 1.43 -19.59
C LEU A 36 -1.64 2.71 -20.13
N ASP A 37 -0.35 2.70 -20.50
CA ASP A 37 0.33 3.87 -21.06
C ASP A 37 0.09 4.00 -22.57
N VAL A 38 -0.81 4.92 -22.95
CA VAL A 38 -1.18 5.19 -24.35
C VAL A 38 -0.37 6.36 -24.92
N ASN A 39 0.54 6.96 -24.15
CA ASN A 39 1.31 8.11 -24.61
C ASN A 39 2.43 7.67 -25.57
N PRO A 40 2.39 8.04 -26.87
CA PRO A 40 3.44 7.66 -27.82
C PRO A 40 4.72 8.48 -27.65
N LYS A 41 4.66 9.63 -26.94
CA LYS A 41 5.81 10.53 -26.74
C LYS A 41 6.78 9.96 -25.71
N GLY A 42 8.07 10.28 -25.81
CA GLY A 42 9.11 9.74 -24.93
C GLY A 42 9.40 8.24 -25.09
N ASN A 43 9.09 7.64 -26.25
CA ASN A 43 9.48 6.28 -26.58
C ASN A 43 10.80 6.27 -27.37
N GLY A 44 11.82 5.56 -26.87
CA GLY A 44 13.13 5.46 -27.53
C GLY A 44 14.16 6.55 -27.19
N TYR A 45 13.80 7.56 -26.39
CA TYR A 45 14.73 8.58 -25.89
C TYR A 45 14.36 9.00 -24.46
N TYR A 46 15.36 9.38 -23.65
CA TYR A 46 15.13 9.82 -22.28
C TYR A 46 14.50 11.22 -22.27
N THR A 47 13.28 11.34 -21.75
CA THR A 47 12.63 12.65 -21.55
C THR A 47 11.78 12.66 -20.30
N TYR A 48 12.17 13.52 -19.35
CA TYR A 48 11.45 13.70 -18.10
C TYR A 48 10.16 14.51 -18.26
N HIS A 49 10.18 15.55 -19.11
CA HIS A 49 9.07 16.51 -19.21
C HIS A 49 7.78 15.92 -19.77
N GLU A 50 7.87 14.94 -20.65
CA GLU A 50 6.73 14.36 -21.37
C GLU A 50 6.05 13.21 -20.60
N ARG A 51 6.71 12.65 -19.59
CA ARG A 51 6.24 11.48 -18.82
C ARG A 51 6.35 11.64 -17.30
N LYS A 52 6.32 12.89 -16.80
CA LYS A 52 6.50 13.21 -15.37
C LYS A 52 5.67 12.30 -14.44
N VAL A 53 4.37 12.16 -14.71
CA VAL A 53 3.47 11.38 -13.84
C VAL A 53 3.85 9.89 -13.81
N ALA A 54 4.14 9.28 -14.96
CA ALA A 54 4.53 7.88 -15.02
C ALA A 54 5.87 7.62 -14.30
N ILE A 55 6.84 8.52 -14.50
CA ILE A 55 8.15 8.45 -13.84
C ILE A 55 7.99 8.59 -12.32
N TRP A 56 7.19 9.56 -11.86
CA TRP A 56 6.94 9.77 -10.43
C TRP A 56 6.24 8.59 -9.77
N VAL A 57 5.20 8.04 -10.41
CA VAL A 57 4.48 6.87 -9.88
C VAL A 57 5.41 5.65 -9.78
N TYR A 58 6.23 5.41 -10.81
CA TYR A 58 7.22 4.33 -10.79
C TYR A 58 8.30 4.55 -9.73
N ALA A 59 8.90 5.75 -9.67
CA ALA A 59 9.92 6.09 -8.70
C ALA A 59 9.40 6.01 -7.27
N PHE A 60 8.16 6.44 -7.02
CA PHE A 60 7.53 6.29 -5.72
C PHE A 60 7.30 4.82 -5.35
N GLY A 61 6.72 4.02 -6.25
CA GLY A 61 6.47 2.61 -6.00
C GLY A 61 7.75 1.80 -5.79
N PHE A 62 8.77 2.02 -6.63
CA PHE A 62 10.01 1.24 -6.58
C PHE A 62 11.02 1.82 -5.60
N LEU A 63 11.42 3.09 -5.74
CA LEU A 63 12.47 3.67 -4.90
C LEU A 63 11.96 3.99 -3.50
N VAL A 64 10.79 4.59 -3.37
CA VAL A 64 10.31 5.00 -2.05
C VAL A 64 9.72 3.82 -1.31
N LEU A 65 8.81 3.04 -1.90
CA LEU A 65 8.20 1.93 -1.17
C LEU A 65 9.10 0.71 -1.11
N TRP A 66 9.54 0.17 -2.24
CA TRP A 66 10.27 -1.10 -2.23
C TRP A 66 11.65 -0.99 -1.58
N ILE A 67 12.46 0.01 -1.95
CA ILE A 67 13.80 0.17 -1.37
C ILE A 67 13.73 0.61 0.09
N ALA A 68 12.81 1.50 0.49
CA ALA A 68 12.71 1.86 1.92
C ALA A 68 12.33 0.66 2.78
N LEU A 69 11.42 -0.21 2.33
CA LEU A 69 11.10 -1.45 3.05
C LEU A 69 12.31 -2.38 3.18
N ILE A 70 13.16 -2.47 2.15
CA ILE A 70 14.43 -3.22 2.23
C ILE A 70 15.38 -2.57 3.24
N ILE A 71 15.57 -1.24 3.21
CA ILE A 71 16.44 -0.53 4.13
C ILE A 71 15.96 -0.71 5.57
N MET A 72 14.66 -0.56 5.83
CA MET A 72 14.07 -0.82 7.15
C MET A 72 14.30 -2.27 7.58
N GLY A 73 14.10 -3.23 6.68
CA GLY A 73 14.34 -4.64 6.93
C GLY A 73 15.80 -4.99 7.24
N VAL A 74 16.78 -4.34 6.59
CA VAL A 74 18.21 -4.66 6.78
C VAL A 74 18.75 -3.99 8.05
N PHE A 75 18.44 -2.72 8.25
CA PHE A 75 19.14 -1.89 9.24
C PHE A 75 18.33 -1.64 10.51
N LEU A 76 17.00 -1.66 10.43
CA LEU A 76 16.14 -1.32 11.57
C LEU A 76 15.45 -2.53 12.19
N ARG A 77 15.40 -3.68 11.50
CA ARG A 77 14.84 -4.92 12.07
C ARG A 77 15.90 -5.70 12.82
N GLY A 78 15.67 -5.91 14.11
CA GLY A 78 16.54 -6.68 15.00
C GLY A 78 15.93 -8.04 15.39
N PRO A 79 16.39 -8.64 16.51
CA PRO A 79 15.89 -9.93 17.01
C PRO A 79 14.36 -9.97 17.14
N GLY A 80 13.75 -11.06 16.68
CA GLY A 80 12.29 -11.21 16.65
C GLY A 80 11.55 -10.32 15.64
N TRP A 81 12.27 -9.74 14.67
CA TRP A 81 11.74 -8.79 13.68
C TRP A 81 11.14 -7.51 14.29
N ASN A 82 11.59 -7.17 15.50
CA ASN A 82 11.23 -5.93 16.17
C ASN A 82 11.92 -4.73 15.50
N LEU A 83 11.25 -3.58 15.54
CA LEU A 83 11.82 -2.32 15.06
C LEU A 83 12.74 -1.72 16.14
N PHE A 84 13.98 -1.46 15.76
CA PHE A 84 14.98 -0.75 16.53
C PHE A 84 15.40 0.51 15.76
N MET A 85 15.43 1.64 16.45
CA MET A 85 15.97 2.86 15.86
C MET A 85 17.51 2.75 15.71
N PRO A 86 18.16 3.50 14.80
CA PRO A 86 19.59 3.38 14.51
C PRO A 86 20.52 3.53 15.73
N TRP A 87 20.02 4.14 16.80
CA TRP A 87 20.71 4.43 18.06
C TRP A 87 20.28 3.53 19.23
N GLN A 88 19.39 2.55 19.00
CA GLN A 88 18.98 1.60 20.03
C GLN A 88 19.82 0.32 19.97
N TYR A 89 20.23 -0.17 21.14
CA TYR A 89 20.86 -1.47 21.26
C TYR A 89 19.86 -2.60 20.94
N TRP A 90 20.32 -3.62 20.21
CA TRP A 90 19.54 -4.80 19.88
C TRP A 90 19.56 -5.80 21.04
N ASP A 91 18.57 -5.68 21.92
CA ASP A 91 18.36 -6.63 23.00
C ASP A 91 17.66 -7.90 22.46
N PRO A 92 18.29 -9.09 22.52
CA PRO A 92 17.70 -10.35 22.09
C PRO A 92 16.48 -10.79 22.90
N HIS A 93 16.34 -10.31 24.14
CA HIS A 93 15.27 -10.69 25.06
C HIS A 93 14.08 -9.72 25.03
N LYS A 94 14.11 -8.71 24.15
CA LYS A 94 13.03 -7.75 24.00
C LYS A 94 11.79 -8.42 23.39
N VAL A 95 10.86 -8.83 24.24
CA VAL A 95 9.53 -9.30 23.83
C VAL A 95 8.58 -8.10 23.80
N VAL A 96 8.40 -7.50 22.61
CA VAL A 96 7.41 -6.43 22.44
C VAL A 96 6.04 -7.08 22.25
N ALA A 97 5.18 -6.95 23.26
CA ALA A 97 3.76 -7.24 23.09
C ALA A 97 3.17 -6.16 22.17
N LEU A 98 3.07 -6.47 20.87
CA LEU A 98 2.36 -5.65 19.91
C LEU A 98 0.86 -5.68 20.24
N VAL A 99 0.42 -4.81 21.15
CA VAL A 99 -0.99 -4.61 21.48
C VAL A 99 -1.66 -4.08 20.22
N SER A 100 -2.24 -5.01 19.48
CA SER A 100 -2.83 -4.73 18.17
C SER A 100 -4.25 -4.27 18.41
N VAL A 101 -4.52 -3.01 18.07
CA VAL A 101 -5.85 -2.42 18.19
C VAL A 101 -6.47 -2.39 16.81
N ASP A 102 -7.72 -2.85 16.69
CA ASP A 102 -8.45 -2.69 15.43
C ASP A 102 -9.05 -1.30 15.37
N LEU A 103 -9.06 -0.73 14.17
CA LEU A 103 -9.55 0.61 13.92
C LEU A 103 -11.01 0.79 14.43
N PRO A 104 -11.96 -0.16 14.25
CA PRO A 104 -13.29 -0.03 14.82
C PRO A 104 -13.31 0.01 16.36
N TYR A 105 -12.44 -0.77 17.03
CA TYR A 105 -12.31 -0.72 18.49
C TYR A 105 -11.70 0.61 18.96
N ALA A 106 -10.79 1.21 18.19
CA ALA A 106 -10.24 2.55 18.48
C ALA A 106 -11.33 3.64 18.45
N PHE A 107 -12.36 3.48 17.61
CA PHE A 107 -13.54 4.37 17.56
C PHE A 107 -14.66 3.96 18.52
N GLY A 108 -14.43 2.99 19.42
CA GLY A 108 -15.40 2.57 20.44
C GLY A 108 -16.47 1.58 19.95
N VAL A 109 -16.39 1.11 18.70
CA VAL A 109 -17.32 0.13 18.15
C VAL A 109 -16.87 -1.27 18.56
N ARG A 110 -17.54 -1.83 19.57
CA ARG A 110 -17.18 -3.15 20.15
C ARG A 110 -17.99 -4.33 19.58
N THR A 111 -19.08 -4.05 18.88
CA THR A 111 -19.94 -5.09 18.30
C THR A 111 -19.39 -5.53 16.95
N TYR A 112 -19.26 -6.83 16.75
CA TYR A 112 -18.70 -7.44 15.54
C TYR A 112 -19.32 -6.92 14.23
N ASN A 113 -20.65 -6.95 14.13
CA ASN A 113 -21.36 -6.52 12.91
C ASN A 113 -21.13 -5.04 12.58
N MET A 114 -21.10 -4.18 13.61
CA MET A 114 -20.84 -2.76 13.44
C MET A 114 -19.37 -2.49 13.10
N ALA A 115 -18.44 -3.25 13.67
CA ALA A 115 -17.02 -3.16 13.35
C ALA A 115 -16.74 -3.55 11.88
N MET A 116 -17.40 -4.60 11.39
CA MET A 116 -17.33 -5.02 10.00
C MET A 116 -17.90 -3.96 9.06
N LEU A 117 -19.10 -3.42 9.35
CA LEU A 117 -19.71 -2.36 8.55
C LEU A 117 -18.85 -1.09 8.54
N PHE A 118 -18.28 -0.70 9.69
CA PHE A 118 -17.41 0.45 9.77
C PHE A 118 -16.15 0.26 8.92
N GLY A 119 -15.48 -0.88 9.04
CA GLY A 119 -14.33 -1.22 8.18
C GLY A 119 -14.70 -1.21 6.69
N ALA A 120 -15.87 -1.73 6.31
CA ALA A 120 -16.38 -1.72 4.94
C ALA A 120 -16.66 -0.33 4.41
N VAL A 121 -17.24 0.54 5.22
CA VAL A 121 -17.49 1.94 4.86
C VAL A 121 -16.16 2.70 4.73
N VAL A 122 -15.19 2.45 5.60
CA VAL A 122 -13.87 3.11 5.53
C VAL A 122 -13.11 2.67 4.26
N VAL A 123 -13.02 1.38 4.01
CA VAL A 123 -12.30 0.84 2.83
C VAL A 123 -13.05 1.20 1.54
N GLY A 124 -14.36 0.98 1.49
CA GLY A 124 -15.19 1.32 0.34
C GLY A 124 -15.22 2.81 0.07
N GLY A 125 -15.30 3.63 1.12
CA GLY A 125 -15.21 5.08 1.06
C GLY A 125 -13.86 5.55 0.51
N TYR A 126 -12.75 4.96 0.96
CA TYR A 126 -11.42 5.27 0.42
C TYR A 126 -11.34 5.04 -1.10
N PHE A 127 -11.81 3.88 -1.58
CA PHE A 127 -11.79 3.57 -3.02
C PHE A 127 -12.78 4.42 -3.81
N ALA A 128 -13.99 4.64 -3.30
CA ALA A 128 -15.01 5.44 -3.98
C ALA A 128 -14.62 6.91 -4.06
N VAL A 129 -14.21 7.52 -2.94
CA VAL A 129 -13.78 8.92 -2.87
C VAL A 129 -12.49 9.12 -3.65
N GLY A 130 -11.52 8.21 -3.52
CA GLY A 130 -10.27 8.27 -4.28
C GLY A 130 -10.51 8.22 -5.79
N THR A 131 -11.42 7.34 -6.23
CA THR A 131 -11.79 7.23 -7.65
C THR A 131 -12.54 8.47 -8.14
N ALA A 132 -13.51 8.95 -7.38
CA ALA A 132 -14.27 10.14 -7.72
C ALA A 132 -13.38 11.40 -7.77
N ALA A 133 -12.47 11.57 -6.81
CA ALA A 133 -11.53 12.68 -6.77
C ALA A 133 -10.59 12.68 -7.98
N TYR A 134 -10.06 11.51 -8.34
CA TYR A 134 -9.19 11.39 -9.51
C TYR A 134 -9.95 11.67 -10.82
N PHE A 135 -11.15 11.14 -10.98
CA PHE A 135 -11.99 11.44 -12.14
C PHE A 135 -12.40 12.90 -12.22
N PHE A 136 -12.58 13.56 -11.07
CA PHE A 136 -12.87 14.99 -11.02
C PHE A 136 -11.67 15.84 -11.45
N LEU A 137 -10.45 15.46 -11.04
CA LEU A 137 -9.22 16.18 -11.36
C LEU A 137 -8.83 15.98 -12.85
N GLU A 138 -8.93 14.75 -13.35
CA GLU A 138 -8.42 14.33 -14.65
C GLU A 138 -9.52 14.11 -15.71
N ARG A 139 -10.60 14.90 -15.65
CA ARG A 139 -11.76 14.80 -16.58
C ARG A 139 -11.37 14.78 -18.05
N LYS A 140 -10.29 15.50 -18.41
CA LYS A 140 -9.78 15.57 -19.78
C LYS A 140 -9.07 14.27 -20.21
N ALA A 141 -8.34 13.63 -19.31
CA ALA A 141 -7.62 12.39 -19.58
C ALA A 141 -8.56 11.17 -19.75
N ILE A 142 -9.76 11.21 -19.15
CA ILE A 142 -10.78 10.17 -19.33
C ILE A 142 -11.18 10.04 -20.81
N LYS A 143 -11.31 11.17 -21.52
CA LYS A 143 -11.71 11.20 -22.93
C LYS A 143 -10.61 10.66 -23.86
N SER A 144 -9.34 10.78 -23.50
CA SER A 144 -8.21 10.38 -24.35
C SER A 144 -7.75 8.94 -24.12
N VAL A 145 -7.78 8.45 -22.86
CA VAL A 145 -7.27 7.12 -22.50
C VAL A 145 -8.36 6.06 -22.45
N GLY A 146 -9.63 6.48 -22.27
CA GLY A 146 -10.77 5.59 -22.10
C GLY A 146 -11.06 5.25 -20.65
N PHE A 147 -12.34 5.07 -20.33
CA PHE A 147 -12.84 4.89 -18.96
C PHE A 147 -12.22 3.70 -18.22
N LEU A 148 -12.23 2.51 -18.85
CA LEU A 148 -11.79 1.27 -18.19
C LEU A 148 -10.30 1.28 -17.85
N ARG A 149 -9.45 1.80 -18.75
CA ARG A 149 -8.00 1.91 -18.51
C ARG A 149 -7.70 2.91 -17.40
N MET A 150 -8.41 4.04 -17.38
CA MET A 150 -8.28 5.03 -16.30
C MET A 150 -8.74 4.47 -14.97
N PHE A 151 -9.86 3.73 -14.94
CA PHE A 151 -10.32 3.07 -13.73
C PHE A 151 -9.27 2.11 -13.15
N ILE A 152 -8.68 1.24 -13.98
CA ILE A 152 -7.63 0.31 -13.54
C ILE A 152 -6.39 1.05 -13.00
N LYS A 153 -5.92 2.10 -13.71
CA LYS A 153 -4.80 2.93 -13.23
C LYS A 153 -5.06 3.50 -11.84
N VAL A 154 -6.26 4.02 -11.63
CA VAL A 154 -6.66 4.63 -10.37
C VAL A 154 -6.73 3.59 -9.26
N GLN A 155 -7.30 2.41 -9.51
CA GLN A 155 -7.34 1.34 -8.50
C GLN A 155 -5.93 0.90 -8.11
N LEU A 156 -5.04 0.67 -9.08
CA LEU A 156 -3.65 0.29 -8.80
C LEU A 156 -2.91 1.38 -7.99
N TYR A 157 -3.12 2.65 -8.36
CA TYR A 157 -2.54 3.77 -7.63
C TYR A 157 -3.09 3.87 -6.19
N LEU A 158 -4.40 3.73 -5.99
CA LEU A 158 -5.02 3.78 -4.67
C LEU A 158 -4.58 2.61 -3.78
N ILE A 159 -4.38 1.42 -4.35
CA ILE A 159 -3.82 0.27 -3.60
C ILE A 159 -2.39 0.58 -3.16
N MET A 160 -1.56 1.11 -4.08
CA MET A 160 -0.18 1.48 -3.76
C MET A 160 -0.13 2.51 -2.63
N VAL A 161 -0.94 3.57 -2.70
CA VAL A 161 -1.05 4.59 -1.64
C VAL A 161 -1.61 3.99 -0.34
N GLY A 162 -2.59 3.09 -0.46
CA GLY A 162 -3.22 2.40 0.67
C GLY A 162 -2.21 1.56 1.45
N ILE A 163 -1.26 0.93 0.76
CA ILE A 163 -0.16 0.19 1.42
C ILE A 163 0.64 1.12 2.33
N VAL A 164 0.99 2.31 1.84
CA VAL A 164 1.75 3.32 2.61
C VAL A 164 0.98 3.78 3.82
N ILE A 165 -0.30 4.14 3.62
CA ILE A 165 -1.19 4.59 4.71
C ILE A 165 -1.26 3.51 5.79
N LYS A 166 -1.41 2.24 5.39
CA LYS A 166 -1.48 1.11 6.31
C LYS A 166 -0.18 0.94 7.11
N ILE A 167 0.98 1.07 6.48
CA ILE A 167 2.29 1.04 7.15
C ILE A 167 2.37 2.17 8.19
N VAL A 168 1.98 3.40 7.83
CA VAL A 168 1.98 4.54 8.74
C VAL A 168 1.01 4.34 9.91
N LEU A 169 -0.19 3.82 9.67
CA LEU A 169 -1.16 3.51 10.72
C LEU A 169 -0.62 2.47 11.69
N ARG A 170 0.09 1.46 11.18
CA ARG A 170 0.69 0.42 12.02
C ARG A 170 1.86 0.95 12.84
N LEU A 171 2.74 1.76 12.26
CA LEU A 171 3.91 2.31 12.96
C LEU A 171 3.55 3.44 13.94
N GLY A 172 2.61 4.31 13.57
CA GLY A 172 2.23 5.48 14.37
C GLY A 172 1.15 5.21 15.42
N PHE A 173 0.15 4.40 15.10
CA PHE A 173 -1.03 4.20 15.95
C PHE A 173 -1.23 2.75 16.39
N ASN A 174 -0.30 1.83 16.07
CA ASN A 174 -0.39 0.39 16.36
C ASN A 174 -1.66 -0.29 15.79
N ILE A 175 -2.34 0.34 14.83
CA ILE A 175 -3.56 -0.19 14.23
C ILE A 175 -3.20 -1.37 13.32
N LYS A 176 -3.74 -2.56 13.63
CA LYS A 176 -3.46 -3.77 12.83
C LYS A 176 -4.49 -4.00 11.74
N TYR A 177 -5.76 -3.93 12.11
CA TYR A 177 -6.89 -4.24 11.23
C TYR A 177 -7.80 -3.01 11.08
N ILE A 178 -8.02 -2.62 9.83
CA ILE A 178 -8.99 -1.63 9.39
C ILE A 178 -10.36 -2.30 9.24
N MET A 179 -10.37 -3.51 8.69
CA MET A 179 -11.56 -4.33 8.53
C MET A 179 -11.31 -5.73 9.07
N VAL A 180 -12.24 -6.21 9.89
CA VAL A 180 -12.24 -7.58 10.43
C VAL A 180 -13.48 -8.29 9.89
N THR A 181 -13.28 -9.39 9.17
CA THR A 181 -14.38 -10.25 8.67
C THR A 181 -14.14 -11.70 9.12
N PRO A 182 -15.11 -12.63 8.97
CA PRO A 182 -14.92 -14.01 9.43
C PRO A 182 -13.82 -14.73 8.65
N TRP A 183 -13.51 -14.24 7.45
CA TRP A 183 -12.70 -14.93 6.44
C TRP A 183 -11.36 -14.24 6.19
N PHE A 184 -11.31 -12.91 6.27
CA PHE A 184 -10.11 -12.12 6.02
C PHE A 184 -10.11 -10.81 6.81
N ASN A 185 -8.93 -10.32 7.19
CA ASN A 185 -8.75 -9.00 7.78
C ASN A 185 -7.82 -8.15 6.90
N ILE A 186 -8.04 -6.85 6.90
CA ILE A 186 -7.34 -5.86 6.07
C ILE A 186 -6.76 -4.76 6.96
#